data_AF-A0A930ZFL0-F1
#
_entry.id   AF-A0A930ZFL0-F1
#
_cell.length_a   1.000
_cell.length_b   1.000
_cell.length_c   1.000
_cell.angle_alpha   90.00
_cell.angle_beta   90.00
_cell.angle_gamma   90.00
#
_symmetry.space_group_name_H-M   'P 1'
#
loop_
_entity.id
_entity.type
_entity.pdbx_description
1 polymer ?
#
loop_
_entity_poly.entity_id
_entity_poly.type
_entity_poly.pdbx_seq_one_letter_code
_entity_poly.pdbx_strand_id
1 'polypeptide(L)'
;LQVAFHSVIAEQEGSFSYPQVETAIVDKLIRRHPHVFGNIRADTPEQVVTNWQAIKQAEGKTQKSVCDQVPRSLGALARATEIQKKLNLPKGSKEAVVGALEAGDLAEVLWQLVALARHEGLNPEILLRERCEKAC
;
A
#
# COMPACT_ATOMS: atom_id res chain seq x y z
N LEU A 1 -8.04 6.09 -19.72
CA LEU A 1 -7.43 5.50 -20.93
C LEU A 1 -6.76 4.14 -20.68
N GLN A 2 -5.89 3.99 -19.65
CA GLN A 2 -5.15 2.74 -19.40
C GLN A 2 -6.03 1.49 -19.27
N VAL A 3 -7.17 1.56 -18.57
CA VAL A 3 -8.08 0.40 -18.40
C VAL A 3 -8.63 -0.09 -19.74
N ALA A 4 -9.11 0.83 -20.59
CA ALA A 4 -9.62 0.50 -21.92
C ALA A 4 -8.52 -0.13 -22.79
N PHE A 5 -7.30 0.43 -22.76
CA PHE A 5 -6.17 -0.09 -23.50
C PHE A 5 -5.82 -1.54 -23.10
N HIS A 6 -5.70 -1.82 -21.80
CA HIS A 6 -5.43 -3.17 -21.31
C HIS A 6 -6.58 -4.14 -21.61
N SER A 7 -7.82 -3.66 -21.61
CA SER A 7 -8.99 -4.51 -21.92
C SER A 7 -9.00 -4.94 -23.38
N VAL A 8 -8.61 -4.05 -24.32
CA VAL A 8 -8.49 -4.40 -25.73
C VAL A 8 -7.40 -5.45 -25.97
N ILE A 9 -6.24 -5.31 -25.31
CA ILE A 9 -5.15 -6.31 -25.39
C ILE A 9 -5.63 -7.65 -24.84
N ALA A 10 -6.26 -7.67 -23.66
CA ALA A 10 -6.77 -8.88 -23.04
C ALA A 10 -7.86 -9.58 -23.88
N GLU A 11 -8.67 -8.81 -24.61
CA GLU A 11 -9.69 -9.32 -25.52
C GLU A 11 -9.05 -9.98 -26.75
N GLN A 12 -7.98 -9.38 -27.31
CA GLN A 12 -7.20 -9.98 -28.40
C GLN A 12 -6.50 -11.28 -27.98
N GLU A 13 -6.08 -11.38 -26.71
CA GLU A 13 -5.50 -12.59 -26.13
C GLU A 13 -6.56 -13.63 -25.69
N GLY A 14 -7.85 -13.34 -25.86
CA GLY A 14 -8.95 -14.23 -25.48
C GLY A 14 -9.10 -14.42 -23.96
N SER A 15 -8.59 -13.49 -23.15
CA SER A 15 -8.62 -13.58 -21.69
C SER A 15 -9.92 -13.03 -21.09
N PHE A 16 -10.19 -11.73 -21.29
CA PHE A 16 -11.43 -11.08 -20.85
C PHE A 16 -11.72 -9.84 -21.71
N SER A 17 -12.99 -9.42 -21.74
CA SER A 17 -13.45 -8.26 -22.50
C SER A 17 -13.79 -7.06 -21.61
N TYR A 18 -13.90 -5.88 -22.22
CA TYR A 18 -14.26 -4.66 -21.50
C TYR A 18 -15.61 -4.75 -20.74
N PRO A 19 -16.71 -5.30 -21.31
CA PRO A 19 -17.96 -5.49 -20.58
C PRO A 19 -17.83 -6.40 -19.34
N GLN A 20 -16.93 -7.39 -19.39
CA GLN A 20 -16.65 -8.24 -18.23
C GLN A 20 -15.93 -7.47 -17.12
N VAL A 21 -15.02 -6.55 -17.48
CA VAL A 21 -14.37 -5.64 -16.52
C VAL A 21 -15.41 -4.73 -15.86
N GLU A 22 -16.31 -4.13 -16.63
CA GLU A 22 -17.40 -3.28 -16.13
C GLU A 22 -18.27 -4.04 -15.12
N THR A 23 -18.80 -5.20 -15.53
CA THR A 23 -19.65 -6.06 -14.69
C THR A 23 -18.93 -6.42 -13.39
N ALA A 24 -17.67 -6.86 -13.48
CA ALA A 24 -16.88 -7.23 -12.30
C ALA A 24 -16.63 -6.05 -11.35
N ILE A 25 -16.49 -4.83 -11.86
CA ILE A 25 -16.35 -3.63 -11.02
C ILE A 25 -17.67 -3.30 -10.34
N VAL A 26 -18.79 -3.32 -11.08
CA VAL A 26 -20.13 -3.04 -10.53
C VAL A 26 -20.47 -4.04 -9.41
N ASP A 27 -20.34 -5.33 -9.67
CA ASP A 27 -20.61 -6.39 -8.69
C ASP A 27 -19.73 -6.22 -7.43
N LYS A 28 -18.46 -5.89 -7.61
CA LYS A 28 -17.53 -5.63 -6.51
C LYS A 28 -17.92 -4.40 -5.71
N LEU A 29 -18.38 -3.33 -6.35
CA LEU A 29 -18.83 -2.11 -5.68
C LEU A 29 -20.09 -2.38 -4.84
N ILE A 30 -21.08 -3.05 -5.41
CA ILE A 30 -22.32 -3.43 -4.71
C ILE A 30 -21.98 -4.28 -3.48
N ARG A 31 -21.16 -5.33 -3.66
CA ARG A 31 -20.80 -6.26 -2.59
C ARG A 31 -19.99 -5.63 -1.47
N ARG A 32 -19.14 -4.63 -1.77
CA ARG A 32 -18.30 -3.94 -0.76
C ARG A 32 -18.98 -2.75 -0.08
N HIS A 33 -20.14 -2.32 -0.57
CA HIS A 33 -20.93 -1.26 0.03
C HIS A 33 -22.33 -1.75 0.42
N PRO A 34 -22.43 -2.76 1.31
CA PRO A 34 -23.73 -3.26 1.77
C PRO A 34 -24.50 -2.22 2.60
N HIS A 35 -23.87 -1.11 2.97
CA HIS A 35 -24.50 0.05 3.60
C HIS A 35 -25.15 1.02 2.61
N VAL A 36 -24.82 0.93 1.33
CA VAL A 36 -25.46 1.71 0.26
C VAL A 36 -26.47 0.84 -0.50
N PHE A 37 -26.10 -0.40 -0.82
CA PHE A 37 -26.85 -1.27 -1.73
C PHE A 37 -27.49 -2.48 -1.03
N GLY A 38 -27.32 -2.64 0.28
CA GLY A 38 -27.81 -3.78 1.06
C GLY A 38 -28.49 -3.34 2.35
N ASN A 39 -28.54 -4.27 3.32
CA ASN A 39 -29.28 -4.08 4.59
C ASN A 39 -28.38 -3.80 5.80
N ILE A 40 -27.05 -3.71 5.64
CA ILE A 40 -26.14 -3.44 6.75
C ILE A 40 -26.15 -1.94 7.04
N ARG A 41 -26.42 -1.52 8.28
CA ARG A 41 -26.23 -0.12 8.67
C ARG A 41 -24.80 0.11 9.14
N ALA A 42 -24.21 1.22 8.69
CA ALA A 42 -22.94 1.75 9.16
C ALA A 42 -23.13 3.25 9.35
N ASP A 43 -23.23 3.68 10.60
CA ASP A 43 -23.66 5.03 10.96
C ASP A 43 -22.46 6.00 11.04
N THR A 44 -21.23 5.47 11.02
CA THR A 44 -20.01 6.28 11.04
C THR A 44 -19.01 5.90 9.93
N PRO A 45 -18.14 6.82 9.49
CA PRO A 45 -17.10 6.52 8.51
C PRO A 45 -16.16 5.38 8.94
N GLU A 46 -15.85 5.27 10.23
CA GLU A 46 -14.98 4.23 10.79
C GLU A 46 -15.62 2.85 10.67
N GLN A 47 -16.94 2.76 10.88
CA GLN A 47 -17.71 1.52 10.68
C GLN A 47 -17.73 1.12 9.20
N VAL A 48 -17.90 2.08 8.29
CA VAL A 48 -17.83 1.83 6.84
C VAL A 48 -16.47 1.25 6.45
N VAL A 49 -15.37 1.85 6.93
CA VAL A 49 -14.01 1.39 6.63
C VAL A 49 -13.78 -0.02 7.19
N THR A 50 -14.19 -0.27 8.43
CA THR A 50 -14.06 -1.60 9.07
C THR A 50 -14.80 -2.67 8.29
N ASN A 51 -16.08 -2.43 7.94
CA ASN A 51 -16.90 -3.37 7.17
C ASN A 51 -16.30 -3.63 5.78
N TRP A 52 -15.85 -2.58 5.09
CA TRP A 52 -15.20 -2.70 3.79
C TRP A 52 -13.91 -3.54 3.85
N GLN A 53 -13.09 -3.35 4.89
CA GLN A 53 -11.88 -4.13 5.10
C GLN A 53 -12.20 -5.60 5.36
N ALA A 54 -13.21 -5.89 6.20
CA ALA A 54 -13.64 -7.26 6.49
C ALA A 54 -14.13 -7.99 5.22
N ILE A 55 -14.98 -7.35 4.42
CA ILE A 55 -15.47 -7.91 3.14
C ILE A 55 -14.30 -8.16 2.18
N LYS A 56 -13.35 -7.23 2.10
CA LYS A 56 -12.15 -7.35 1.26
C LYS A 56 -11.25 -8.50 1.70
N GLN A 57 -11.14 -8.79 3.00
CA GLN A 57 -10.38 -9.93 3.51
C GLN A 57 -11.07 -11.27 3.20
N ALA A 58 -12.40 -11.32 3.31
CA ALA A 58 -13.20 -12.52 3.02
C ALA A 58 -13.19 -12.93 1.54
N GLU A 59 -12.88 -12.02 0.61
CA GLU A 59 -12.75 -12.30 -0.84
C GLU A 59 -11.59 -13.25 -1.22
N GLY A 60 -10.82 -13.76 -0.26
CA GLY A 60 -9.94 -14.90 -0.49
C GLY A 60 -8.79 -14.64 -1.47
N LYS A 61 -8.34 -13.39 -1.62
CA LYS A 61 -7.01 -13.17 -2.21
C LYS A 61 -6.03 -13.84 -1.27
N THR A 62 -5.28 -14.83 -1.78
CA THR A 62 -4.20 -15.55 -1.10
C THR A 62 -3.53 -14.62 -0.12
N GLN A 63 -3.32 -15.02 1.14
CA GLN A 63 -2.64 -14.19 2.13
C GLN A 63 -1.22 -13.88 1.63
N LYS A 64 -1.12 -12.84 0.80
CA LYS A 64 0.12 -12.35 0.24
C LYS A 64 0.91 -11.86 1.44
N SER A 65 2.14 -12.34 1.58
CA SER A 65 3.04 -11.81 2.59
C SER A 65 3.07 -10.29 2.49
N VAL A 66 3.36 -9.57 3.57
CA VAL A 66 3.44 -8.10 3.51
C VAL A 66 4.40 -7.65 2.40
N CYS A 67 5.48 -8.40 2.19
CA CYS A 67 6.45 -8.21 1.11
C CYS A 67 5.84 -8.35 -0.30
N ASP A 68 4.87 -9.24 -0.50
CA ASP A 68 4.17 -9.45 -1.78
C ASP A 68 3.06 -8.42 -2.02
N GLN A 69 2.63 -7.74 -0.96
CA GLN A 69 1.64 -6.66 -1.06
C GLN A 69 2.26 -5.30 -1.39
N VAL A 70 3.59 -5.17 -1.32
CA VAL A 70 4.31 -3.94 -1.66
C VAL A 70 5.02 -4.13 -3.01
N PRO A 71 4.76 -3.27 -4.02
CA PRO A 71 5.36 -3.43 -5.35
C PRO A 71 6.89 -3.46 -5.30
N ARG A 72 7.49 -4.42 -6.02
CA ARG A 72 8.96 -4.55 -6.13
C ARG A 72 9.61 -3.43 -6.95
N SER A 73 8.82 -2.71 -7.76
CA SER A 73 9.28 -1.59 -8.59
C SER A 73 9.50 -0.29 -7.81
N LEU A 74 9.07 -0.20 -6.55
CA LEU A 74 9.33 0.96 -5.71
C LEU A 74 10.81 1.05 -5.34
N GLY A 75 11.32 2.29 -5.25
CA GLY A 75 12.63 2.57 -4.67
C GLY A 75 12.74 2.03 -3.24
N ALA A 76 13.96 1.75 -2.78
CA ALA A 76 14.20 1.04 -1.52
C ALA A 76 13.58 1.75 -0.31
N LEU A 77 13.67 3.09 -0.24
CA LEU A 77 13.15 3.87 0.90
C LEU A 77 11.63 3.96 0.88
N ALA A 78 11.03 4.15 -0.31
CA ALA A 78 9.59 4.10 -0.50
C ALA A 78 9.02 2.70 -0.16
N ARG A 79 9.71 1.64 -0.59
CA ARG A 79 9.34 0.25 -0.31
C ARG A 79 9.40 -0.05 1.19
N ALA A 80 10.47 0.34 1.87
CA ALA A 80 10.60 0.20 3.32
C ALA A 80 9.47 0.94 4.06
N THR A 81 9.14 2.16 3.64
CA THR A 81 8.04 2.95 4.21
C THR A 81 6.71 2.20 4.15
N GLU A 82 6.35 1.63 3.00
CA GLU A 82 5.09 0.90 2.82
C GLU A 82 5.06 -0.43 3.59
N ILE A 83 6.18 -1.15 3.67
CA ILE A 83 6.30 -2.36 4.47
C ILE A 83 6.08 -2.04 5.95
N GLN A 84 6.77 -1.03 6.49
CA GLN A 84 6.64 -0.66 7.90
C GLN A 84 5.22 -0.19 8.25
N LYS A 85 4.52 0.54 7.35
CA LYS A 85 3.11 0.90 7.53
C LYS A 85 2.21 -0.33 7.57
N LYS A 86 2.40 -1.29 6.66
CA LYS A 86 1.60 -2.52 6.60
C LYS A 86 1.81 -3.43 7.79
N LEU A 87 3.03 -3.48 8.34
CA LEU A 87 3.36 -4.19 9.57
C LEU A 87 2.89 -3.46 10.83
N ASN A 88 2.33 -2.24 10.70
CA ASN A 88 1.95 -1.37 11.80
C ASN A 88 3.09 -1.16 12.81
N LEU A 89 4.33 -1.06 12.30
CA LEU A 89 5.50 -0.81 13.15
C LEU A 89 5.43 0.59 13.76
N PRO A 90 5.93 0.74 15.01
CA PRO A 90 5.99 2.04 15.66
C PRO A 90 6.79 3.03 14.81
N LYS A 91 6.43 4.31 14.93
CA LYS A 91 7.21 5.40 14.35
C LYS A 91 8.58 5.42 15.03
N GLY A 92 9.65 5.57 14.25
CA GLY A 92 11.02 5.49 14.76
C GLY A 92 11.40 6.68 15.64
N SER A 93 12.50 6.54 16.37
CA SER A 93 13.05 7.60 17.23
C SER A 93 14.53 7.83 16.93
N LYS A 94 15.08 8.97 17.36
CA LYS A 94 16.49 9.30 17.14
C LYS A 94 17.41 8.34 17.90
N GLU A 95 16.97 7.89 19.07
CA GLU A 95 17.68 6.95 19.94
C GLU A 95 17.81 5.59 19.26
N ALA A 96 16.77 5.12 18.56
CA ALA A 96 16.82 3.86 17.81
C ALA A 96 17.84 3.90 16.66
N VAL A 97 17.96 5.05 15.97
CA VAL A 97 18.96 5.24 14.90
C VAL A 97 20.38 5.23 15.49
N VAL A 98 20.60 5.95 16.59
CA VAL A 98 21.90 6.00 17.26
C VAL A 98 22.29 4.62 17.80
N GLY A 99 21.36 3.90 18.44
CA GLY A 99 21.62 2.54 18.92
C GLY A 99 21.98 1.55 17.81
N ALA A 100 21.31 1.64 16.65
CA ALA A 100 21.67 0.82 15.48
C ALA A 100 23.05 1.18 14.92
N LEU A 101 23.44 2.46 14.99
CA LEU A 101 24.75 2.94 14.55
C LEU A 101 25.87 2.45 15.48
N GLU A 102 25.64 2.49 16.80
CA GLU A 102 26.57 1.97 17.81
C GLU A 102 26.75 0.45 17.69
N ALA A 103 25.69 -0.28 17.32
CA ALA A 103 25.74 -1.70 17.03
C ALA A 103 26.48 -2.04 15.72
N GLY A 104 26.76 -1.04 14.87
CA GLY A 104 27.41 -1.21 13.58
C GLY A 104 26.54 -1.85 12.48
N ASP A 105 25.24 -1.97 12.70
CA ASP A 105 24.31 -2.54 11.72
C ASP A 105 23.76 -1.46 10.79
N LEU A 106 24.43 -1.27 9.64
CA LEU A 106 24.04 -0.27 8.65
C LEU A 106 22.67 -0.54 8.02
N ALA A 107 22.23 -1.80 7.92
CA ALA A 107 20.92 -2.11 7.37
C ALA A 107 19.82 -1.65 8.34
N GLU A 108 20.00 -1.91 9.63
CA GLU A 108 19.10 -1.45 10.68
C GLU A 108 19.12 0.08 10.80
N VAL A 109 20.27 0.73 10.65
CA VAL A 109 20.37 2.21 10.61
C VAL A 109 19.49 2.78 9.49
N LEU A 110 19.57 2.26 8.27
CA LEU A 110 18.74 2.72 7.14
C LEU A 110 17.25 2.45 7.39
N TRP A 111 16.93 1.30 7.99
CA TRP A 111 15.57 0.94 8.35
C TRP A 111 14.98 1.90 9.40
N GLN A 112 15.73 2.22 10.45
CA GLN A 112 15.34 3.14 11.50
C GLN A 112 15.28 4.60 11.01
N LEU A 113 16.16 5.00 10.08
CA LEU A 113 16.08 6.32 9.44
C LEU A 113 14.79 6.51 8.65
N VAL A 114 14.33 5.47 7.93
CA VAL A 114 13.02 5.48 7.26
C VAL A 114 11.90 5.60 8.30
N ALA A 115 12.00 4.88 9.41
CA ALA A 115 11.00 4.94 10.50
C ALA A 115 10.97 6.33 11.17
N LEU A 116 12.12 6.98 11.33
CA LEU A 116 12.25 8.34 11.85
C LEU A 116 11.69 9.38 10.86
N ALA A 117 11.97 9.27 9.56
CA ALA A 117 11.38 10.16 8.55
C ALA A 117 9.85 10.09 8.58
N ARG A 118 9.28 8.88 8.76
CA ARG A 118 7.83 8.69 8.95
C ARG A 118 7.31 9.30 10.24
N HIS A 119 8.10 9.32 11.31
CA HIS A 119 7.74 9.99 12.58
C HIS A 119 7.53 11.48 12.34
N GLU A 120 8.46 12.11 11.62
CA GLU A 120 8.45 13.54 11.26
C GLU A 120 7.44 13.89 10.13
N GLY A 121 6.73 12.90 9.58
CA GLY A 121 5.78 13.10 8.48
C GLY A 121 6.42 13.37 7.12
N LEU A 122 7.71 13.05 6.97
CA LEU A 122 8.48 13.28 5.74
C LEU A 122 8.55 12.02 4.87
N ASN A 123 8.71 12.20 3.55
CA ASN A 123 8.93 11.09 2.61
C ASN A 123 10.44 10.88 2.36
N PRO A 124 11.03 9.78 2.88
CA PRO A 124 12.48 9.57 2.81
C PRO A 124 13.01 9.40 1.38
N GLU A 125 12.22 8.84 0.46
CA GLU A 125 12.60 8.68 -0.95
C GLU A 125 12.77 10.04 -1.63
N ILE A 126 11.84 10.96 -1.38
CA ILE A 126 11.88 12.31 -1.94
C ILE A 126 13.01 13.12 -1.31
N LEU A 127 13.17 13.07 0.01
CA LEU A 127 14.26 13.77 0.71
C LEU A 127 15.63 13.39 0.18
N LEU A 128 15.89 12.08 0.01
CA LEU A 128 17.18 11.63 -0.52
C LEU A 128 17.36 12.06 -1.98
N ARG A 129 16.29 11.97 -2.79
CA ARG A 129 16.33 12.41 -4.19
C ARG A 129 16.68 13.90 -4.31
N GLU A 130 16.00 14.76 -3.57
CA GLU A 130 16.28 16.20 -3.56
C GLU A 130 17.71 16.51 -3.07
N ARG A 131 18.22 15.75 -2.08
CA ARG A 131 19.60 15.90 -1.61
C ARG A 131 20.62 15.49 -2.65
N CYS A 132 20.33 14.45 -3.44
CA CYS A 132 21.16 14.03 -4.56
C CYS A 132 21.17 15.07 -5.69
N GLU A 133 20.01 15.63 -6.04
CA GLU A 133 19.89 16.70 -7.03
C GLU A 133 20.65 17.97 -6.63
N LYS A 134 20.74 18.28 -5.33
CA LYS A 134 21.57 19.39 -4.82
C LYS A 134 23.07 19.09 -4.77
N ALA A 135 23.47 17.83 -4.95
CA ALA A 135 24.86 17.39 -4.87
C ALA A 135 25.58 17.43 -6.23
N CYS A 136 24.82 17.34 -7.31
CA CYS A 136 25.27 17.53 -8.69
C CYS A 136 25.10 18.99 -9.11
#